data_AF-A0A9X2M934-F1
#
_entry.id   AF-A0A9X2M934-F1
#
_cell.length_a   1.000
_cell.length_b   1.000
_cell.length_c   1.000
_cell.angle_alpha   90.00
_cell.angle_beta   90.00
_cell.angle_gamma   90.00
#
_symmetry.space_group_name_H-M   'P 1'
#
loop_
_entity.id
_entity.type
_entity.pdbx_description
1 polymer ?
#
loop_
_entity_poly.entity_id
_entity_poly.type
_entity_poly.pdbx_seq_one_letter_code
_entity_poly.pdbx_strand_id
1 'polypeptide(L)'
;MSNYYEYCRGLAINYYPKIYNDINVEIKKVLRETSQSILLPFPSRDNFDDLVDKIYLGYKEQVYKDMNEGQIYYMHFCNDDLTRTIKDLISILLINTLLDNRKLLKNYPCYY
;
A
#
# COMPACT_ATOMS: atom_id res chain seq x y z
N MET A 1 -20.90 -28.62 -4.45
CA MET A 1 -20.90 -27.20 -4.05
C MET A 1 -19.46 -26.74 -3.98
N SER A 2 -19.03 -25.86 -4.91
CA SER A 2 -17.71 -25.22 -4.80
C SER A 2 -17.73 -24.35 -3.56
N ASN A 3 -16.82 -24.57 -2.62
CA ASN A 3 -16.71 -23.75 -1.42
C ASN A 3 -16.47 -22.31 -1.87
N TYR A 4 -17.36 -21.39 -1.50
CA TYR A 4 -17.23 -19.96 -1.84
C TYR A 4 -15.84 -19.42 -1.49
N TYR A 5 -15.23 -19.94 -0.42
CA TYR A 5 -13.84 -19.68 -0.07
C TYR A 5 -12.83 -20.09 -1.16
N GLU A 6 -12.93 -21.29 -1.74
CA GLU A 6 -12.02 -21.75 -2.81
C GLU A 6 -12.25 -20.99 -4.12
N TYR A 7 -13.49 -20.57 -4.40
CA TYR A 7 -13.79 -19.67 -5.52
C TYR A 7 -13.13 -18.30 -5.33
N CYS A 8 -13.31 -17.67 -4.16
CA CYS A 8 -12.66 -16.41 -3.83
C CYS A 8 -11.13 -16.53 -3.81
N ARG A 9 -10.60 -17.64 -3.30
CA ARG A 9 -9.16 -17.94 -3.26
C ARG A 9 -8.58 -18.11 -4.66
N GLY A 10 -9.26 -18.85 -5.55
CA GLY A 10 -8.85 -19.04 -6.94
C GLY A 10 -8.82 -17.74 -7.73
N LEU A 11 -9.80 -16.84 -7.51
CA LEU A 11 -9.77 -15.50 -8.07
C LEU A 11 -8.64 -14.66 -7.47
N ALA A 12 -8.53 -14.63 -6.14
CA ALA A 12 -7.56 -13.80 -5.42
C ALA A 12 -6.10 -14.15 -5.74
N ILE A 13 -5.75 -15.43 -5.96
CA ILE A 13 -4.36 -15.86 -6.23
C ILE A 13 -3.69 -15.09 -7.37
N ASN A 14 -4.44 -14.68 -8.40
CA ASN A 14 -3.90 -13.92 -9.53
C ASN A 14 -3.76 -12.42 -9.24
N TYR A 15 -4.52 -11.88 -8.27
CA TYR A 15 -4.56 -10.44 -7.96
C TYR A 15 -3.77 -10.07 -6.70
N TYR A 16 -3.71 -10.97 -5.71
CA TYR A 16 -3.11 -10.71 -4.40
C TYR A 16 -1.60 -10.43 -4.45
N PRO A 17 -0.79 -11.15 -5.26
CA PRO A 17 0.63 -10.81 -5.41
C PRO A 17 0.83 -9.45 -6.08
N LYS A 18 -0.01 -9.13 -7.07
CA LYS A 18 0.12 -7.92 -7.89
C LYS A 18 -0.25 -6.67 -7.09
N ILE A 19 -1.43 -6.64 -6.46
CA ILE A 19 -1.87 -5.50 -5.64
C ILE A 19 -0.87 -5.20 -4.52
N TYR A 20 -0.38 -6.25 -3.84
CA TYR A 20 0.62 -6.10 -2.80
C TYR A 20 1.94 -5.53 -3.34
N ASN A 21 2.43 -6.05 -4.46
CA ASN A 21 3.67 -5.56 -5.08
C ASN A 21 3.54 -4.11 -5.54
N ASP A 22 2.45 -3.76 -6.21
CA ASP A 22 2.20 -2.43 -6.76
C ASP A 22 2.12 -1.39 -5.62
N ILE A 23 1.38 -1.70 -4.56
CA ILE A 23 1.33 -0.83 -3.36
C ILE A 23 2.72 -0.69 -2.72
N ASN A 24 3.51 -1.76 -2.62
CA ASN A 24 4.85 -1.68 -2.03
C ASN A 24 5.83 -0.87 -2.89
N VAL A 25 5.67 -0.85 -4.21
CA VAL A 25 6.44 0.04 -5.09
C VAL A 25 6.14 1.49 -4.75
N GLU A 26 4.87 1.85 -4.63
CA GLU A 26 4.46 3.22 -4.28
C GLU A 26 4.86 3.61 -2.85
N ILE A 27 4.77 2.70 -1.87
CA ILE A 27 5.30 2.93 -0.51
C ILE A 27 6.79 3.30 -0.58
N LYS A 28 7.60 2.53 -1.31
CA LYS A 28 9.05 2.79 -1.42
C LYS A 28 9.33 4.14 -2.09
N LYS A 29 8.55 4.51 -3.10
CA LYS A 29 8.67 5.79 -3.80
C LYS A 29 8.35 6.95 -2.86
N VAL A 30 7.19 6.93 -2.22
CA VAL A 30 6.75 7.99 -1.29
C VAL A 30 7.71 8.13 -0.12
N LEU A 31 8.18 7.02 0.47
CA LEU A 31 9.15 7.07 1.57
C LEU A 31 10.52 7.64 1.18
N ARG A 32 10.96 7.44 -0.07
CA ARG A 32 12.22 8.03 -0.57
C ARG A 32 12.11 9.55 -0.75
N GLU A 33 10.93 10.04 -1.13
CA GLU A 33 10.65 11.46 -1.37
C GLU A 33 10.29 12.20 -0.07
N THR A 34 9.91 11.48 0.98
CA THR A 34 9.50 12.06 2.26
C THR A 34 10.71 12.35 3.15
N SER A 35 10.76 13.57 3.71
CA SER A 35 11.79 13.96 4.66
C SER A 35 11.82 13.04 5.90
N GLN A 36 13.03 12.67 6.34
CA GLN A 36 13.23 11.88 7.56
C GLN A 36 12.62 12.54 8.81
N SER A 37 12.56 13.87 8.86
CA SER A 37 11.94 14.62 9.97
C SER A 37 10.44 14.35 10.12
N ILE A 38 9.76 13.94 9.05
CA ILE A 38 8.33 13.57 9.06
C ILE A 38 8.15 12.11 9.50
N LEU A 39 9.13 11.25 9.20
CA LEU A 39 9.06 9.80 9.41
C LEU A 39 9.51 9.36 10.82
N LEU A 40 10.23 10.23 11.55
CA LEU A 40 10.87 9.94 12.83
C LEU A 40 10.34 10.85 13.95
N PRO A 41 10.14 10.36 15.18
CA PRO A 41 10.21 8.97 15.65
C PRO A 41 8.91 8.19 15.37
N PHE A 42 7.94 8.75 14.67
CA PHE A 42 6.84 8.14 13.91
C PHE A 42 6.11 9.35 13.31
N PRO A 43 5.54 9.27 12.10
CA PRO A 43 4.67 10.32 11.62
C PRO A 43 3.53 10.56 12.63
N SER A 44 3.15 11.83 12.78
CA SER A 44 1.88 12.18 13.41
C SER A 44 0.73 11.52 12.65
N ARG A 45 -0.45 11.45 13.27
CA ARG A 45 -1.64 10.92 12.60
C ARG A 45 -1.91 11.62 11.27
N ASP A 46 -1.90 12.94 11.26
CA ASP A 46 -2.15 13.73 10.05
C ASP A 46 -1.10 13.45 8.96
N ASN A 47 0.19 13.40 9.33
CA ASN A 47 1.26 13.07 8.40
C ASN A 47 1.14 11.62 7.88
N PHE A 48 0.66 10.70 8.72
CA PHE A 48 0.47 9.30 8.33
C PHE A 48 -0.71 9.17 7.35
N ASP A 49 -1.83 9.81 7.64
CA ASP A 49 -3.02 9.82 6.80
C ASP A 49 -2.69 10.46 5.42
N ASP A 50 -1.90 11.55 5.41
CA ASP A 50 -1.39 12.17 4.18
C ASP A 50 -0.48 11.24 3.36
N LEU A 51 0.35 10.43 4.01
CA LEU A 51 1.20 9.45 3.33
C LEU A 51 0.36 8.33 2.71
N VAL A 52 -0.64 7.82 3.44
CA VAL A 52 -1.58 6.82 2.94
C VAL A 52 -2.31 7.34 1.70
N ASP A 53 -2.76 8.59 1.73
CA ASP A 53 -3.45 9.22 0.61
C ASP A 53 -2.55 9.38 -0.62
N LYS A 54 -1.29 9.81 -0.43
CA LYS A 54 -0.30 9.88 -1.54
C LYS A 54 -0.03 8.52 -2.16
N ILE A 55 0.15 7.49 -1.34
CA ILE A 55 0.38 6.12 -1.82
C ILE A 55 -0.84 5.60 -2.58
N TYR A 56 -2.05 5.86 -2.07
CA TYR A 56 -3.29 5.47 -2.73
C TYR A 56 -3.45 6.14 -4.10
N LEU A 57 -3.12 7.44 -4.21
CA LEU A 57 -3.17 8.15 -5.49
C LEU A 57 -2.21 7.54 -6.52
N GLY A 58 -0.96 7.27 -6.13
CA GLY A 58 0.01 6.62 -7.02
C GLY A 58 -0.42 5.23 -7.46
N TYR A 59 -0.94 4.43 -6.52
CA TYR A 59 -1.47 3.10 -6.84
C TYR A 59 -2.68 3.17 -7.78
N LYS A 60 -3.59 4.12 -7.54
CA LYS A 60 -4.78 4.33 -8.37
C LYS A 60 -4.41 4.73 -9.80
N GLU A 61 -3.41 5.59 -9.99
CA GLU A 61 -2.90 5.93 -11.32
C GLU A 61 -2.36 4.69 -12.06
N GLN A 62 -1.59 3.83 -11.38
CA GLN A 62 -1.08 2.59 -11.96
C GLN A 62 -2.21 1.64 -12.36
N VAL A 63 -3.24 1.48 -11.52
CA VAL A 63 -4.41 0.65 -11.84
C VAL A 63 -5.16 1.18 -13.07
N TYR A 64 -5.36 2.50 -13.19
CA TYR A 64 -5.99 3.07 -14.38
C TYR A 64 -5.16 2.86 -15.64
N LYS A 65 -3.83 2.93 -15.53
CA LYS A 65 -2.93 2.64 -16.65
C LYS A 65 -3.09 1.18 -17.11
N ASP A 66 -3.09 0.24 -16.17
CA ASP A 66 -3.29 -1.18 -16.46
C ASP A 66 -4.68 -1.48 -17.06
N MET A 67 -5.71 -0.73 -16.66
CA MET A 67 -7.05 -0.80 -17.27
C MET A 67 -7.03 -0.30 -18.72
N ASN A 68 -6.42 0.86 -18.97
CA ASN A 68 -6.34 1.46 -20.32
C ASN A 68 -5.52 0.59 -21.28
N GLU A 69 -4.52 -0.13 -20.77
CA GLU A 69 -3.71 -1.08 -21.53
C GLU A 69 -4.38 -2.46 -21.69
N GLY A 70 -5.61 -2.63 -21.19
CA GLY A 70 -6.38 -3.86 -21.32
C GLY A 70 -5.87 -5.03 -20.47
N GLN A 71 -4.97 -4.75 -19.52
CA GLN A 71 -4.38 -5.76 -18.63
C GLN A 71 -5.33 -6.15 -17.48
N ILE A 72 -6.33 -5.33 -17.18
CA ILE A 72 -7.27 -5.52 -16.07
C ILE A 72 -8.70 -5.10 -16.48
N TYR A 73 -9.66 -6.02 -16.39
CA TYR A 73 -11.10 -5.73 -16.49
C TYR A 73 -11.68 -5.51 -15.08
N TYR A 74 -11.76 -4.26 -14.60
CA TYR A 74 -12.39 -3.94 -13.32
C TYR A 74 -13.47 -2.86 -13.51
N MET A 75 -14.74 -3.27 -13.43
CA MET A 75 -15.90 -2.40 -13.71
C MET A 75 -16.26 -1.46 -12.54
N HIS A 76 -15.64 -1.59 -11.35
CA HIS A 76 -16.08 -0.89 -10.13
C HIS A 76 -14.94 -0.41 -9.20
N PHE A 77 -13.98 0.37 -9.71
CA PHE A 77 -12.98 1.05 -8.85
C PHE A 77 -13.52 2.31 -8.13
N CYS A 78 -14.76 2.72 -8.42
CA CYS A 78 -15.43 3.86 -7.80
C CYS A 78 -16.43 3.44 -6.71
N ASN A 79 -16.06 2.45 -5.88
CA ASN A 79 -16.81 2.12 -4.67
C ASN A 79 -16.06 2.66 -3.45
N ASP A 80 -16.71 3.48 -2.63
CA ASP A 80 -16.13 4.08 -1.42
C ASP A 80 -15.64 3.00 -0.43
N ASP A 81 -16.33 1.87 -0.34
CA ASP A 81 -15.92 0.73 0.51
C ASP A 81 -14.62 0.10 0.02
N LEU A 82 -14.41 0.02 -1.30
CA LEU A 82 -13.18 -0.49 -1.88
C LEU A 82 -12.01 0.46 -1.65
N THR A 83 -12.26 1.77 -1.79
CA THR A 83 -11.25 2.80 -1.50
C THR A 83 -10.79 2.72 -0.06
N ARG A 84 -11.73 2.61 0.89
CA ARG A 84 -11.41 2.44 2.31
C ARG A 84 -10.59 1.18 2.56
N THR A 85 -11.01 0.05 1.98
CA THR A 85 -10.30 -1.24 2.13
C THR A 85 -8.86 -1.16 1.60
N ILE A 86 -8.64 -0.49 0.47
CA ILE A 86 -7.29 -0.30 -0.09
C ILE A 86 -6.45 0.61 0.82
N LYS A 87 -7.02 1.71 1.34
CA LYS A 87 -6.32 2.59 2.28
C LYS A 87 -5.96 1.89 3.60
N ASP A 88 -6.84 1.04 4.12
CA ASP A 88 -6.55 0.22 5.30
C ASP A 88 -5.39 -0.75 5.03
N LEU A 89 -5.37 -1.40 3.86
CA LEU A 89 -4.25 -2.23 3.43
C LEU A 89 -2.95 -1.44 3.32
N ILE A 90 -2.96 -0.29 2.65
CA ILE A 90 -1.80 0.62 2.55
C ILE A 90 -1.27 0.98 3.95
N SER A 91 -2.17 1.32 4.87
CA SER A 91 -1.81 1.68 6.25
C SER A 91 -1.05 0.56 6.94
N ILE A 92 -1.54 -0.69 6.84
CA ILE A 92 -0.88 -1.86 7.42
C ILE A 92 0.53 -2.06 6.83
N LEU A 93 0.66 -1.96 5.50
CA LEU A 93 1.93 -2.16 4.80
C LEU A 93 2.95 -1.05 5.10
N LEU A 94 2.47 0.19 5.20
CA LEU A 94 3.30 1.34 5.55
C LEU A 94 3.84 1.20 6.98
N ILE A 95 2.99 0.82 7.94
CA ILE A 95 3.40 0.56 9.33
C ILE A 95 4.49 -0.52 9.38
N ASN A 96 4.27 -1.66 8.70
CA ASN A 96 5.25 -2.74 8.66
C ASN A 96 6.60 -2.27 8.09
N THR A 97 6.57 -1.50 7.00
CA THR A 97 7.78 -0.96 6.36
C THR A 97 8.53 0.01 7.29
N LEU A 98 7.80 0.91 7.97
CA LEU A 98 8.40 1.85 8.93
C LEU A 98 9.03 1.13 10.13
N LEU A 99 8.40 0.05 10.61
CA LEU A 99 8.93 -0.79 11.67
C LEU A 99 10.20 -1.54 11.25
N ASP A 100 10.21 -2.14 10.06
CA ASP A 100 11.36 -2.88 9.57
C ASP A 100 12.57 -1.99 9.28
N ASN A 101 12.36 -0.80 8.70
CA ASN A 101 13.40 0.20 8.52
C ASN A 101 14.08 0.57 9.84
N ARG A 102 13.36 0.50 10.97
CA ARG A 102 13.92 0.79 12.30
C ARG A 102 14.61 -0.38 12.95
N LYS A 103 14.17 -1.61 12.71
CA LYS A 103 14.92 -2.80 13.16
C LYS A 103 16.34 -2.76 12.60
N LEU A 104 16.51 -2.28 11.36
CA LEU A 104 17.82 -2.05 10.74
C LEU A 104 18.61 -0.94 11.45
N LEU A 105 17.95 0.14 11.89
CA LEU A 105 18.57 1.27 12.58
C LEU A 105 18.86 1.03 14.06
N LYS A 106 18.26 0.00 14.67
CA LYS A 106 18.46 -0.38 16.08
C LYS A 106 19.91 -0.71 16.44
N ASN A 107 20.74 -1.01 15.44
CA ASN A 107 22.16 -1.29 15.59
C ASN A 107 23.07 -0.06 15.33
N TYR A 108 22.51 1.11 15.05
CA TYR A 108 23.29 2.33 14.85
C TYR A 108 23.39 3.14 16.16
N PRO A 109 24.59 3.46 16.65
CA PRO A 109 24.80 4.08 17.98
C PRO A 109 24.15 5.46 18.16
N CYS A 110 23.73 6.12 17.08
CA CYS A 110 23.24 7.50 17.09
C CYS A 110 21.72 7.61 17.38
N TYR A 111 21.07 6.54 17.83
CA TYR A 111 19.61 6.44 18.01
C TYR A 111 19.15 6.35 19.47
N TYR A 112 19.92 6.92 20.40
CA TYR A 112 19.51 7.17 21.78
C TYR A 112 19.61 8.65 22.11
#